data_AF-A0AAW9GT99-F1
#
_entry.id   AF-A0AAW9GT99-F1
#
_cell.length_a   1.000
_cell.length_b   1.000
_cell.length_c   1.000
_cell.angle_alpha   90.00
_cell.angle_beta   90.00
_cell.angle_gamma   90.00
#
_symmetry.space_group_name_H-M   'P 1'
#
loop_
_entity.id
_entity.type
_entity.pdbx_description
1 polymer ?
#
loop_
_entity_poly.entity_id
_entity_poly.type
_entity_poly.pdbx_seq_one_letter_code
_entity_poly.pdbx_strand_id
1 'polypeptide(L)'
;MTWLPYVVAGVITVVFLGSAALSIGALYRMGRNQVTDLLEASFREQAFPGEHGPLRGSDLTVVKRSKQTIEGSYSHVYSIAPGAALQTADAFWYCVGPGPSWFLAIPVVTSGFGEAQVHWIVRPMTEGRMRVALQFDRKATRLAFAAR
;
A
#
# COMPACT_ATOMS: atom_id res chain seq x y z
N MET A 1 9.56 39.36 40.54
CA MET A 1 9.55 39.18 39.07
C MET A 1 10.31 37.90 38.71
N THR A 2 9.69 36.72 38.83
CA THR A 2 10.34 35.40 38.64
C THR A 2 9.63 34.49 37.63
N TRP A 3 8.55 34.95 36.99
CA TRP A 3 7.71 34.13 36.11
C TRP A 3 8.16 34.13 34.63
N LEU A 4 8.95 35.13 34.23
CA LEU A 4 9.47 35.29 32.86
C LEU A 4 10.24 34.07 32.32
N PRO A 5 11.20 33.44 33.05
CA PRO A 5 11.96 32.31 32.53
C PRO A 5 11.09 31.05 32.33
N TYR A 6 10.04 30.86 33.13
CA TYR A 6 9.14 29.73 33.01
C TYR A 6 8.22 29.84 31.78
N VAL A 7 7.75 31.05 31.47
CA VAL A 7 6.96 31.32 30.26
C VAL A 7 7.82 31.11 29.01
N VAL A 8 9.06 31.60 29.01
CA VAL A 8 9.98 31.41 27.88
C VAL A 8 10.33 29.94 27.68
N ALA A 9 10.64 29.19 28.75
CA ALA A 9 10.90 27.75 28.67
C ALA A 9 9.68 26.96 28.17
N GLY A 10 8.47 27.31 28.61
CA GLY A 10 7.22 26.68 28.16
C GLY A 10 6.97 26.89 26.66
N VAL A 11 7.15 28.11 26.15
CA VAL A 11 6.97 28.42 24.72
C VAL A 11 7.97 27.68 23.85
N ILE A 12 9.25 27.64 24.25
CA ILE A 12 10.29 26.89 23.53
C ILE A 12 9.92 25.40 23.44
N THR A 13 9.49 24.81 24.54
CA THR A 13 9.14 23.37 24.60
C THR A 13 7.96 23.04 23.69
N VAL A 14 6.92 23.88 23.66
CA VAL A 14 5.74 23.70 22.78
C VAL A 14 6.11 23.84 21.30
N VAL A 15 6.98 24.80 20.95
CA VAL A 15 7.45 24.98 19.56
C VAL A 15 8.29 23.79 19.10
N PHE A 16 9.18 23.29 19.95
CA PHE A 16 10.00 22.10 19.64
C PHE A 16 9.17 20.81 19.53
N LEU A 17 8.20 20.60 20.42
CA LEU A 17 7.30 19.44 20.33
C LEU A 17 6.40 19.52 19.09
N GLY A 18 5.87 20.71 18.77
CA GLY A 18 5.06 20.92 17.57
C GLY A 18 5.85 20.71 16.28
N SER A 19 7.08 21.22 16.21
CA SER A 19 7.95 21.04 15.03
C SER A 19 8.42 19.59 14.86
N ALA A 20 8.73 18.88 15.96
CA ALA A 20 9.06 17.47 15.92
C ALA A 20 7.87 16.62 15.44
N ALA A 21 6.66 16.88 15.95
CA ALA A 21 5.45 16.17 15.51
C ALA A 21 5.14 16.41 14.03
N LEU A 22 5.30 17.65 13.55
CA LEU A 22 5.14 17.99 12.13
C LEU A 22 6.20 17.31 11.25
N SER A 23 7.45 17.26 11.70
CA SER A 23 8.55 16.64 10.96
C SER A 23 8.39 15.13 10.88
N ILE A 24 8.02 14.47 11.99
CA ILE A 24 7.70 13.04 12.02
C ILE A 24 6.51 12.74 11.11
N GLY A 25 5.44 13.55 11.18
CA GLY A 25 4.28 13.41 10.30
C GLY A 25 4.63 13.60 8.82
N ALA A 26 5.49 14.56 8.49
CA ALA A 26 5.95 14.81 7.12
C ALA A 26 6.80 13.65 6.60
N LEU A 27 7.74 13.13 7.39
CA LEU A 27 8.55 11.96 7.06
C LEU A 27 7.68 10.72 6.85
N TYR A 28 6.71 10.47 7.72
CA TYR A 28 5.74 9.39 7.56
C TYR A 28 4.93 9.51 6.25
N ARG A 29 4.51 10.74 5.91
CA ARG A 29 3.73 10.99 4.70
C ARG A 29 4.56 10.83 3.44
N MET A 30 5.82 11.29 3.44
CA MET A 30 6.75 11.12 2.33
C MET A 30 7.09 9.65 2.09
N GLY A 31 7.45 8.90 3.13
CA GLY A 31 7.75 7.47 3.02
C GLY A 31 6.54 6.67 2.52
N ARG A 32 5.32 7.04 2.93
CA ARG A 32 4.10 6.42 2.43
C ARG A 32 3.86 6.65 0.94
N ASN A 33 4.11 7.85 0.45
CA ASN A 33 3.96 8.14 -0.97
C ASN A 33 5.01 7.38 -1.79
N GLN A 34 6.27 7.39 -1.35
CA GLN A 34 7.34 6.64 -2.01
C GLN A 34 7.05 5.14 -2.12
N VAL A 35 6.60 4.49 -1.04
CA VAL A 35 6.22 3.08 -1.07
C VAL A 35 5.03 2.85 -2.00
N THR A 36 4.05 3.76 -2.02
CA THR A 36 2.90 3.66 -2.92
C THR A 36 3.34 3.76 -4.38
N ASP A 37 4.24 4.69 -4.70
CA ASP A 37 4.75 4.90 -6.06
C ASP A 37 5.60 3.70 -6.51
N LEU A 38 6.45 3.15 -5.64
CA LEU A 38 7.22 1.92 -5.91
C LEU A 38 6.31 0.70 -6.12
N LEU A 39 5.26 0.56 -5.32
CA LEU A 39 4.25 -0.49 -5.52
C LEU A 39 3.52 -0.32 -6.84
N GLU A 40 3.10 0.89 -7.21
CA GLU A 40 2.43 1.12 -8.48
C GLU A 40 3.36 0.90 -9.69
N ALA A 41 4.62 1.33 -9.61
CA ALA A 41 5.61 1.10 -10.66
C ALA A 41 5.90 -0.40 -10.85
N SER A 42 6.22 -1.11 -9.75
CA SER A 42 6.48 -2.55 -9.81
C SER A 42 5.27 -3.36 -10.26
N PHE A 43 4.05 -2.97 -9.86
CA PHE A 43 2.83 -3.61 -10.32
C PHE A 43 2.66 -3.48 -11.83
N ARG A 44 2.91 -2.30 -12.41
CA ARG A 44 2.75 -2.08 -13.87
C ARG A 44 3.67 -2.97 -14.69
N GLU A 45 4.87 -3.24 -14.18
CA GLU A 45 5.86 -4.09 -14.85
C GLU A 45 5.61 -5.59 -14.65
N GLN A 46 4.88 -5.96 -13.60
CA GLN A 46 4.57 -7.35 -13.26
C GLN A 46 3.79 -8.06 -14.38
N ALA A 47 4.18 -9.29 -14.67
CA ALA A 47 3.49 -10.18 -15.59
C ALA A 47 2.42 -11.02 -14.87
N PHE A 48 1.29 -11.21 -15.54
CA PHE A 48 0.11 -11.95 -15.08
C PHE A 48 -0.23 -13.05 -16.09
N PRO A 49 -0.61 -14.25 -15.64
CA PRO A 49 -0.99 -15.33 -16.54
C PRO A 49 -2.35 -15.05 -17.17
N GLY A 50 -2.41 -14.80 -18.48
CA GLY A 50 -3.66 -14.65 -19.24
C GLY A 50 -3.90 -15.83 -20.19
N GLU A 51 -5.15 -16.04 -20.62
CA GLU A 51 -5.52 -17.12 -21.54
C GLU A 51 -4.86 -17.00 -22.92
N HIS A 52 -4.61 -15.78 -23.38
CA HIS A 52 -4.01 -15.48 -24.69
C HIS A 52 -2.52 -15.12 -24.61
N GLY A 53 -1.88 -15.36 -23.45
CA GLY A 53 -0.51 -14.97 -23.16
C GLY A 53 -0.36 -14.12 -21.91
N PRO A 54 0.88 -13.79 -21.51
CA PRO A 54 1.13 -13.00 -20.31
C PRO A 54 0.60 -11.56 -20.48
N LEU A 55 -0.22 -11.11 -19.54
CA LEU A 55 -0.71 -9.73 -19.42
C LEU A 55 0.25 -8.92 -18.55
N ARG A 56 0.43 -7.63 -18.83
CA ARG A 56 1.19 -6.76 -17.91
C ARG A 56 0.23 -6.08 -16.93
N GLY A 57 0.73 -5.69 -15.77
CA GLY A 57 -0.08 -4.95 -14.80
C GLY A 57 -0.61 -3.62 -15.35
N SER A 58 0.06 -3.02 -16.35
CA SER A 58 -0.46 -1.86 -17.10
C SER A 58 -1.78 -2.12 -17.84
N ASP A 59 -2.02 -3.38 -18.21
CA ASP A 59 -3.21 -3.79 -18.95
C ASP A 59 -4.36 -4.17 -18.00
N LEU A 60 -4.07 -4.21 -16.69
CA LEU A 60 -5.03 -4.54 -15.65
C LEU A 60 -5.59 -3.28 -14.98
N THR A 61 -6.89 -3.31 -14.70
CA THR A 61 -7.55 -2.31 -13.86
C THR A 61 -7.63 -2.82 -12.42
N VAL A 62 -7.00 -2.10 -11.48
CA VAL A 62 -7.14 -2.39 -10.05
C VAL A 62 -8.48 -1.82 -9.56
N VAL A 63 -9.44 -2.71 -9.29
CA VAL A 63 -10.81 -2.32 -8.90
C VAL A 63 -10.95 -2.10 -7.40
N LYS A 64 -10.11 -2.76 -6.59
CA LYS A 64 -10.12 -2.62 -5.13
C LYS A 64 -8.73 -2.88 -4.56
N ARG A 65 -8.34 -2.06 -3.58
CA ARG A 65 -7.17 -2.28 -2.74
C ARG A 65 -7.67 -2.45 -1.30
N SER A 66 -7.54 -3.65 -0.75
CA SER A 66 -7.98 -3.96 0.61
C SER A 66 -6.77 -4.04 1.51
N LYS A 67 -6.72 -3.21 2.56
CA LYS A 67 -5.71 -3.34 3.60
C LYS A 67 -6.25 -4.26 4.69
N GLN A 68 -5.61 -5.39 4.96
CA GLN A 68 -5.93 -6.11 6.20
C GLN A 68 -5.08 -5.50 7.31
N THR A 69 -5.70 -4.74 8.19
CA THR A 69 -5.04 -4.42 9.47
C THR A 69 -5.01 -5.73 10.26
N ILE A 70 -3.95 -6.53 10.10
CA ILE A 70 -3.72 -7.67 10.97
C ILE A 70 -3.38 -7.08 12.34
N GLU A 71 -4.18 -7.37 13.37
CA GLU A 71 -4.03 -6.79 14.73
C GLU A 71 -2.71 -7.16 15.45
N GLY A 72 -1.84 -7.96 14.84
CA GLY A 72 -0.45 -8.18 15.26
C GLY A 72 0.60 -7.41 14.46
N SER A 73 0.20 -6.71 13.40
CA SER A 73 1.04 -5.97 12.45
C SER A 73 0.97 -4.46 12.72
N TYR A 74 1.18 -4.05 13.99
CA TYR A 74 1.54 -2.65 14.29
C TYR A 74 2.99 -2.33 13.89
N SER A 75 3.67 -3.26 13.22
CA SER A 75 5.08 -3.17 12.86
C SER A 75 5.24 -2.76 11.39
N HIS A 76 5.25 -1.45 11.20
CA HIS A 76 6.33 -0.82 10.45
C HIS A 76 6.47 -1.03 8.92
N VAL A 77 5.39 -1.03 8.11
CA VAL A 77 5.54 -0.74 6.65
C VAL A 77 6.23 0.62 6.37
N TYR A 78 6.29 1.49 7.38
CA TYR A 78 6.93 2.81 7.30
C TYR A 78 8.26 2.92 8.04
N SER A 79 8.76 1.85 8.69
CA SER A 79 10.13 1.86 9.21
C SER A 79 11.02 1.20 8.19
N ILE A 80 11.61 2.02 7.33
CA ILE A 80 12.80 1.64 6.54
C ILE A 80 13.98 1.59 7.53
N ALA A 81 13.90 0.70 8.51
CA ALA A 81 15.00 0.39 9.40
C ALA A 81 15.82 -0.73 8.74
N PRO A 82 17.15 -0.59 8.63
CA PRO A 82 18.00 -1.65 8.09
C PRO A 82 17.79 -2.94 8.89
N GLY A 83 17.41 -4.03 8.22
CA GLY A 83 17.26 -5.35 8.85
C GLY A 83 15.86 -5.75 9.31
N ALA A 84 14.81 -4.98 8.99
CA ALA A 84 13.43 -5.38 9.27
C ALA A 84 12.98 -6.55 8.36
N ALA A 85 12.52 -7.63 8.99
CA ALA A 85 12.07 -8.87 8.36
C ALA A 85 10.93 -8.65 7.36
N LEU A 86 10.86 -9.54 6.35
CA LEU A 86 9.82 -9.70 5.32
C LEU A 86 8.51 -8.99 5.68
N GLN A 87 8.29 -7.79 5.14
CA GLN A 87 7.07 -7.04 5.39
C GLN A 87 6.11 -7.31 4.25
N THR A 88 5.18 -8.23 4.45
CA THR A 88 4.01 -8.29 3.57
C THR A 88 3.35 -6.92 3.68
N ALA A 89 3.30 -6.15 2.59
CA ALA A 89 2.45 -4.99 2.59
C ALA A 89 1.04 -5.57 2.64
N ASP A 90 0.37 -5.46 3.79
CA ASP A 90 -0.93 -6.06 4.09
C ASP A 90 -2.01 -5.44 3.18
N ALA A 91 -1.93 -5.66 1.87
CA ALA A 91 -2.62 -4.94 0.82
C ALA A 91 -2.97 -5.91 -0.31
N PHE A 92 -4.21 -6.37 -0.35
CA PHE A 92 -4.74 -7.20 -1.42
C PHE A 92 -5.23 -6.32 -2.57
N TRP A 93 -4.68 -6.53 -3.77
CA TRP A 93 -5.09 -5.79 -4.97
C TRP A 93 -5.93 -6.70 -5.86
N TYR A 94 -7.21 -6.37 -5.99
CA TYR A 94 -8.14 -7.06 -6.86
C TYR A 94 -8.10 -6.39 -8.23
N CYS A 95 -7.76 -7.18 -9.25
CA CYS A 95 -7.43 -6.70 -10.59
C CYS A 95 -8.33 -7.38 -11.62
N VAL A 96 -8.71 -6.62 -12.65
CA VAL A 96 -9.49 -7.09 -13.80
C VAL A 96 -8.73 -6.78 -15.07
N GLY A 97 -8.48 -7.79 -15.88
CA GLY A 97 -7.81 -7.66 -17.17
C GLY A 97 -8.79 -7.56 -18.33
N PRO A 98 -8.28 -7.54 -19.57
CA PRO A 98 -9.11 -7.62 -20.76
C PRO A 98 -9.91 -8.93 -20.79
N GLY A 99 -11.19 -8.85 -21.12
CA GLY A 99 -12.09 -10.01 -21.15
C GLY A 99 -12.35 -10.61 -19.76
N PRO A 100 -12.69 -11.91 -19.67
CA PRO A 100 -13.02 -12.59 -18.41
C PRO A 100 -11.75 -12.99 -17.63
N SER A 101 -10.91 -12.00 -17.29
CA SER A 101 -9.65 -12.22 -16.57
C SER A 101 -9.66 -11.50 -15.22
N TRP A 102 -9.60 -12.25 -14.12
CA TRP A 102 -9.60 -11.71 -12.76
C TRP A 102 -8.39 -12.21 -11.98
N PHE A 103 -7.76 -11.31 -11.22
CA PHE A 103 -6.56 -11.63 -10.46
C PHE A 103 -6.60 -11.03 -9.06
N LEU A 104 -5.97 -11.74 -8.13
CA LEU A 104 -5.54 -11.20 -6.84
C LEU A 104 -4.02 -11.04 -6.86
N ALA A 105 -3.55 -9.82 -6.65
CA ALA A 105 -2.14 -9.50 -6.52
C ALA A 105 -1.83 -9.12 -5.08
N ILE A 106 -0.80 -9.75 -4.50
CA ILE A 106 -0.37 -9.54 -3.12
C ILE A 106 1.09 -9.08 -3.17
N PRO A 107 1.39 -7.85 -2.74
CA PRO A 107 2.75 -7.34 -2.67
C PRO A 107 3.46 -7.86 -1.42
N VAL A 108 4.64 -8.43 -1.63
CA VAL A 108 5.61 -8.79 -0.60
C VAL A 108 6.76 -7.79 -0.69
N VAL A 109 6.91 -6.96 0.34
CA VAL A 109 7.96 -5.95 0.39
C VAL A 109 9.10 -6.47 1.26
N THR A 110 10.29 -6.51 0.68
CA THR A 110 11.53 -6.90 1.36
C THR A 110 12.43 -5.68 1.44
N SER A 111 12.74 -5.21 2.64
CA SER A 111 13.73 -4.16 2.86
C SER A 111 15.09 -4.77 3.21
N GLY A 112 16.13 -4.49 2.44
CA GLY A 112 17.50 -4.91 2.72
C GLY A 112 18.53 -3.87 2.27
N PHE A 113 19.58 -3.65 3.06
CA PHE A 113 20.75 -2.79 2.76
C PHE A 113 20.44 -1.44 2.05
N GLY A 114 19.39 -0.73 2.48
CA GLY A 114 19.04 0.59 1.95
C GLY A 114 18.12 0.57 0.73
N GLU A 115 17.73 -0.60 0.20
CA GLU A 115 16.79 -0.73 -0.90
C GLU A 115 15.54 -1.51 -0.48
N ALA A 116 14.38 -1.06 -0.98
CA ALA A 116 13.12 -1.77 -0.86
C ALA A 116 12.82 -2.49 -2.18
N GLN A 117 12.70 -3.81 -2.12
CA GLN A 117 12.32 -4.64 -3.26
C GLN A 117 10.87 -5.11 -3.09
N VAL A 118 10.11 -5.10 -4.18
CA VAL A 118 8.71 -5.56 -4.20
C VAL A 118 8.62 -6.81 -5.05
N HIS A 119 8.09 -7.88 -4.47
CA HIS A 119 7.77 -9.12 -5.16
C HIS A 119 6.25 -9.34 -5.14
N TRP A 120 5.68 -9.81 -6.24
CA TRP A 120 4.23 -10.00 -6.34
C TRP A 120 3.85 -11.47 -6.36
N ILE A 121 2.94 -11.85 -5.45
CA ILE A 121 2.23 -13.12 -5.54
C ILE A 121 0.94 -12.87 -6.32
N VAL A 122 0.86 -13.46 -7.51
CA VAL A 122 -0.31 -13.35 -8.39
C VAL A 122 -1.12 -14.64 -8.33
N ARG A 123 -2.43 -14.52 -8.09
CA ARG A 123 -3.38 -15.63 -8.08
C ARG A 123 -4.51 -15.36 -9.06
N PRO A 124 -4.69 -16.19 -10.11
CA PRO A 124 -5.89 -16.16 -10.93
C PRO A 124 -7.14 -16.40 -10.09
N MET A 125 -8.22 -15.71 -10.43
CA MET A 125 -9.51 -15.82 -9.77
C MET A 125 -10.60 -16.12 -10.80
N THR A 126 -11.62 -16.85 -10.35
CA THR A 126 -12.87 -16.99 -11.10
C THR A 126 -13.75 -15.77 -10.86
N GLU A 127 -14.67 -15.50 -11.80
CA GLU A 127 -15.69 -14.46 -11.65
C GLU A 127 -16.42 -14.56 -10.30
N GLY A 128 -16.88 -15.76 -9.94
CA GLY A 128 -17.62 -16.00 -8.70
C GLY A 128 -16.81 -15.59 -7.45
N ARG A 129 -15.52 -15.92 -7.41
CA ARG A 129 -14.63 -15.51 -6.31
C ARG A 129 -14.43 -14.00 -6.27
N MET A 130 -14.31 -13.35 -7.43
CA MET A 130 -14.21 -11.90 -7.52
C MET A 130 -15.51 -11.22 -7.05
N ARG A 131 -16.69 -11.73 -7.45
CA ARG A 131 -17.98 -11.21 -6.97
C ARG A 131 -18.13 -11.30 -5.46
N VAL A 132 -17.75 -12.42 -4.86
CA VAL A 132 -17.77 -12.58 -3.39
C VAL A 132 -16.82 -11.59 -2.72
N ALA A 133 -15.60 -11.42 -3.24
CA ALA A 133 -14.63 -10.48 -2.67
C ALA A 133 -15.08 -9.00 -2.75
N LEU A 134 -15.92 -8.66 -3.73
CA LEU A 134 -16.41 -7.31 -3.98
C LEU A 134 -17.86 -7.09 -3.49
N GLN A 135 -18.53 -8.09 -2.93
CA GLN A 135 -19.98 -8.06 -2.67
C GLN A 135 -20.46 -6.87 -1.82
N PHE A 136 -19.60 -6.36 -0.93
CA PHE A 136 -19.89 -5.19 -0.08
C PHE A 136 -19.37 -3.86 -0.64
N ASP A 137 -18.66 -3.89 -1.77
CA ASP A 137 -18.11 -2.73 -2.45
C ASP A 137 -18.80 -2.55 -3.80
N ARG A 138 -19.91 -1.78 -3.79
CA ARG A 138 -20.71 -1.51 -4.99
C ARG A 138 -19.90 -0.80 -6.08
N LYS A 139 -18.95 0.07 -5.70
CA LYS A 139 -18.12 0.80 -6.66
C LYS A 139 -17.15 -0.15 -7.35
N ALA A 140 -16.44 -0.98 -6.59
CA ALA A 140 -15.52 -1.96 -7.15
C ALA A 140 -16.25 -3.02 -7.99
N THR A 141 -17.41 -3.49 -7.53
CA THR A 141 -18.26 -4.43 -8.29
C THR A 141 -18.67 -3.83 -9.63
N ARG A 142 -19.09 -2.56 -9.65
CA ARG A 142 -19.42 -1.86 -10.89
C ARG A 142 -18.19 -1.72 -11.80
N LEU A 143 -17.03 -1.37 -11.26
CA LEU A 143 -15.80 -1.27 -12.05
C LEU A 143 -15.35 -2.63 -12.62
N ALA A 144 -15.60 -3.73 -11.91
CA ALA A 144 -15.19 -5.06 -12.30
C ALA A 144 -16.13 -5.74 -13.31
N PHE A 145 -17.42 -5.41 -13.29
CA PHE A 145 -18.45 -6.16 -14.03
C PHE A 145 -19.43 -5.31 -14.83
N ALA A 146 -19.41 -3.98 -14.73
CA ALA A 146 -20.17 -3.17 -15.67
C ALA A 146 -19.48 -3.25 -17.04
N ALA A 147 -20.26 -3.57 -18.07
CA ALA A 147 -19.78 -3.61 -19.45
C ALA A 147 -19.03 -2.32 -19.79
N ARG A 148 -17.78 -2.47 -20.23
CA ARG A 148 -17.02 -1.45 -20.95
C ARG A 148 -17.19 -1.68 -22.44
#